data_AF-A0A512AUM1-F1
#
_entry.id   AF-A0A512AUM1-F1
#
_cell.length_a   1.000
_cell.length_b   1.000
_cell.length_c   1.000
_cell.angle_alpha   90.00
_cell.angle_beta   90.00
_cell.angle_gamma   90.00
#
_symmetry.space_group_name_H-M   'P 1'
#
loop_
_entity.id
_entity.type
_entity.pdbx_description
1 polymer ?
#
loop_
_entity_poly.entity_id
_entity_poly.type
_entity_poly.pdbx_seq_one_letter_code
_entity_poly.pdbx_strand_id
1 'polypeptide(L)'
;MNLELKSWEYYLELISEKLKNWDYFLNLIYQNKLIVAASVLLLLLLYWLAKRHYIKTIRYFRSGDIIQIWKLTGKTRSGILSRFDKNNIYFIPNNGYHIVQRKWYWFFFMENVSLEERER
;
A
#
# COMPACT_ATOMS: atom_id res chain seq x y z
N MET A 1 -21.15 25.91 30.36
CA MET A 1 -19.78 25.63 29.86
C MET A 1 -19.90 25.38 28.36
N ASN A 2 -19.67 26.41 27.54
CA ASN A 2 -19.81 26.32 26.09
C ASN A 2 -18.61 25.54 25.53
N LEU A 3 -18.83 24.30 25.10
CA LEU A 3 -17.87 23.58 24.27
C LEU A 3 -18.07 24.09 22.84
N GLU A 4 -17.32 25.13 22.47
CA GLU A 4 -17.19 25.52 21.07
C GLU A 4 -16.60 24.34 20.30
N LEU A 5 -17.44 23.69 19.49
CA LEU A 5 -17.03 22.64 18.57
C LEU A 5 -16.13 23.27 17.50
N LYS A 6 -14.81 23.14 17.70
CA LYS A 6 -13.83 23.58 16.71
C LYS A 6 -13.88 22.68 15.48
N SER A 7 -13.63 23.26 14.31
CA SER A 7 -13.62 22.53 13.04
C SER A 7 -12.55 21.44 13.02
N TRP A 8 -12.77 20.40 12.22
CA TRP A 8 -11.78 19.33 12.01
C TRP A 8 -10.42 19.85 11.54
N GLU A 9 -10.40 20.94 10.78
CA GLU A 9 -9.19 21.61 10.31
C GLU A 9 -8.33 22.13 11.46
N TYR A 10 -8.96 22.73 12.49
CA TYR A 10 -8.24 23.21 13.68
C TYR A 10 -7.52 22.07 14.41
N TYR A 11 -8.17 20.91 14.55
CA TYR A 11 -7.53 19.76 15.21
C TYR A 11 -6.38 19.18 14.39
N LEU A 12 -6.53 19.12 13.07
CA LEU A 12 -5.47 18.66 12.17
C LEU A 12 -4.26 19.59 12.20
N GLU A 13 -4.49 20.90 12.22
CA GLU A 13 -3.42 21.90 12.27
C GLU A 13 -2.65 21.82 13.59
N LEU A 14 -3.36 21.74 14.72
CA LEU A 14 -2.80 21.56 16.06
C LEU A 14 -1.98 20.26 16.19
N ILE A 15 -2.48 19.16 15.61
CA ILE A 15 -1.77 17.88 15.58
C ILE A 15 -0.52 17.98 14.72
N SER A 16 -0.60 18.64 13.55
CA SER A 16 0.55 18.81 12.66
C SER A 16 1.67 19.62 13.31
N GLU A 17 1.30 20.66 14.07
CA GLU A 17 2.24 21.56 14.73
C GLU A 17 2.94 20.86 15.91
N LYS A 18 2.18 20.07 16.70
CA LYS A 18 2.74 19.24 17.78
C LYS A 18 3.60 18.09 17.26
N LEU A 19 3.25 17.47 16.14
CA LEU A 19 4.03 16.39 15.52
C LEU A 19 5.34 16.88 14.91
N LYS A 20 5.42 18.14 14.49
CA LYS A 20 6.68 18.76 14.03
C LYS A 20 7.69 18.97 15.17
N ASN A 21 7.24 18.97 16.43
CA ASN A 21 8.13 19.09 17.58
C ASN A 21 8.63 17.69 17.99
N TRP A 22 9.86 17.37 17.57
CA TRP A 22 10.48 16.06 17.78
C TRP A 22 10.55 15.65 19.26
N ASP A 23 10.78 16.58 20.17
CA ASP A 23 10.86 16.29 21.60
C ASP A 23 9.50 15.84 22.16
N TYR A 24 8.41 16.43 21.68
CA TYR A 24 7.05 16.03 22.05
C TYR A 24 6.72 14.63 21.52
N PHE A 25 7.07 14.35 20.26
CA PHE A 25 6.86 13.03 19.66
C PHE A 25 7.65 11.92 20.36
N LEU A 26 8.92 12.18 20.68
CA LEU A 26 9.78 11.24 21.40
C LEU A 26 9.28 10.98 22.82
N ASN A 27 8.81 12.01 23.52
CA ASN A 27 8.24 11.85 24.86
C ASN A 27 6.92 11.04 24.82
N LEU A 28 6.09 11.23 23.79
CA LEU A 28 4.87 10.46 23.58
C LEU A 28 5.16 8.98 23.28
N ILE A 29 6.19 8.69 22.48
CA ILE A 29 6.71 7.33 22.27
C ILE A 29 7.23 6.73 23.59
N TYR A 30 8.00 7.51 24.35
CA TYR A 30 8.60 7.07 25.60
C TYR A 30 7.57 6.77 26.69
N GLN A 31 6.47 7.52 26.75
CA GLN A 31 5.39 7.25 27.70
C GLN A 31 4.56 6.03 27.29
N ASN A 32 4.45 5.74 25.99
CA ASN A 32 3.59 4.69 25.44
C ASN A 32 4.39 3.51 24.84
N LYS A 33 5.55 3.16 25.41
CA LYS A 33 6.50 2.18 24.82
C LYS A 33 5.84 0.87 24.43
N LEU A 34 4.92 0.35 25.24
CA LEU A 34 4.22 -0.91 24.97
C LEU A 34 3.28 -0.81 23.76
N ILE A 35 2.52 0.27 23.65
CA ILE A 35 1.61 0.50 22.53
C ILE A 35 2.40 0.71 21.24
N VAL A 36 3.51 1.45 21.32
CA VAL A 36 4.41 1.64 20.17
C VAL A 36 5.05 0.31 19.77
N ALA A 37 5.54 -0.50 20.70
CA ALA A 37 6.09 -1.81 20.39
C ALA A 37 5.04 -2.75 19.78
N ALA A 38 3.83 -2.79 20.34
CA ALA A 38 2.73 -3.61 19.82
C ALA A 38 2.30 -3.18 18.41
N SER A 39 2.21 -1.87 18.15
CA SER A 39 1.89 -1.34 16.81
C SER A 39 3.00 -1.63 15.79
N VAL A 40 4.27 -1.54 16.18
CA VAL A 40 5.39 -1.95 15.32
C VAL A 40 5.33 -3.44 15.00
N LEU A 41 5.09 -4.30 16.00
CA LEU A 41 4.93 -5.74 15.80
C LEU A 41 3.75 -6.06 14.89
N LEU A 42 2.62 -5.38 15.07
CA LEU A 42 1.45 -5.52 14.23
C LEU A 42 1.76 -5.15 12.77
N LEU A 43 2.47 -4.03 12.54
CA LEU A 43 2.88 -3.61 11.20
C LEU A 43 3.82 -4.62 10.55
N LEU A 44 4.78 -5.18 11.30
CA LEU A 44 5.68 -6.23 10.81
C LEU A 44 4.92 -7.52 10.45
N LEU A 45 3.92 -7.89 11.25
CA LEU A 45 3.09 -9.07 11.00
C LEU A 45 2.20 -8.87 9.76
N LEU A 46 1.56 -7.71 9.62
CA LEU A 46 0.78 -7.34 8.43
C LEU A 46 1.64 -7.32 7.17
N TYR A 47 2.84 -6.73 7.26
CA TYR A 47 3.85 -6.74 6.19
C TYR A 47 4.17 -8.18 5.76
N TRP A 48 4.43 -9.05 6.72
CA TRP A 48 4.81 -10.44 6.46
C TRP A 48 3.66 -11.24 5.82
N LEU A 49 2.43 -11.09 6.34
CA LEU A 49 1.24 -11.73 5.80
C LEU A 49 0.95 -11.27 4.37
N ALA A 50 0.95 -9.95 4.12
CA ALA A 50 0.73 -9.38 2.80
C ALA A 50 1.78 -9.92 1.80
N LYS A 51 3.06 -9.84 2.16
CA LYS A 51 4.16 -10.35 1.33
C LYS A 51 4.00 -11.85 1.04
N ARG A 52 3.64 -12.66 2.04
CA ARG A 52 3.48 -14.11 1.87
C ARG A 52 2.30 -14.45 0.96
N HIS A 53 1.17 -13.77 1.12
CA HIS A 53 -0.01 -13.97 0.27
C HIS A 53 0.34 -13.66 -1.20
N TYR A 54 0.89 -12.48 -1.47
CA TYR A 54 1.22 -12.06 -2.83
C TYR A 54 2.28 -12.93 -3.50
N ILE A 55 3.30 -13.39 -2.78
CA ILE A 55 4.30 -14.32 -3.33
C ILE A 55 3.67 -15.64 -3.79
N LYS A 56 2.61 -16.11 -3.12
CA LYS A 56 1.87 -17.30 -3.58
C LYS A 56 1.07 -16.99 -4.83
N THR A 57 0.31 -15.90 -4.82
CA THR A 57 -0.59 -15.52 -5.92
C THR A 57 0.17 -15.21 -7.22
N ILE A 58 1.32 -14.54 -7.14
CA ILE A 58 2.08 -14.16 -8.35
C ILE A 58 2.71 -15.35 -9.08
N ARG A 59 2.80 -16.55 -8.46
CA ARG A 59 3.29 -17.76 -9.15
C ARG A 59 2.44 -18.16 -10.35
N TYR A 60 1.17 -17.75 -10.35
CA TYR A 60 0.23 -18.04 -11.43
C TYR A 60 0.30 -17.02 -12.57
N PHE A 61 1.05 -15.93 -12.38
CA PHE A 61 1.15 -14.85 -13.35
C PHE A 61 2.24 -15.17 -14.37
N ARG A 62 1.99 -14.84 -15.63
CA ARG A 62 2.92 -15.05 -16.74
C ARG A 62 3.15 -13.76 -17.51
N SER A 63 4.31 -13.68 -18.14
CA SER A 63 4.56 -12.63 -19.14
C SER A 63 3.50 -12.72 -20.24
N GLY A 64 2.95 -11.57 -20.62
CA GLY A 64 1.84 -11.45 -21.57
C GLY A 64 0.45 -11.41 -20.93
N ASP A 65 0.30 -11.74 -19.64
CA ASP A 65 -1.01 -11.70 -18.98
C ASP A 65 -1.54 -10.26 -18.87
N ILE A 66 -2.86 -10.10 -19.03
CA ILE A 66 -3.55 -8.84 -18.79
C ILE A 66 -3.80 -8.71 -17.29
N ILE A 67 -3.26 -7.65 -16.71
CA ILE A 67 -3.42 -7.31 -15.30
C ILE A 67 -4.25 -6.04 -15.13
N GLN A 68 -5.07 -6.00 -14.08
CA GLN A 68 -5.75 -4.80 -13.62
C GLN A 68 -5.16 -4.34 -12.29
N ILE A 69 -4.67 -3.11 -12.25
CA ILE A 69 -4.07 -2.50 -11.07
C ILE A 69 -5.05 -1.49 -10.50
N TRP A 70 -5.43 -1.69 -9.25
CA TRP A 70 -6.34 -0.83 -8.52
C TRP A 70 -5.55 0.29 -7.83
N LYS A 71 -5.94 1.54 -8.08
CA LYS A 71 -5.43 2.68 -7.30
C LYS A 71 -6.30 2.91 -6.08
N LEU A 72 -5.69 3.42 -5.01
CA LEU A 72 -6.40 3.90 -3.81
C LEU A 72 -7.47 4.95 -4.15
N THR A 73 -7.32 5.68 -5.26
CA THR A 73 -8.31 6.65 -5.76
C THR A 73 -9.49 6.01 -6.52
N GLY A 74 -9.66 4.68 -6.46
CA GLY A 74 -10.72 3.93 -7.14
C GLY A 74 -10.55 3.77 -8.66
N LYS A 75 -9.52 4.37 -9.28
CA LYS A 75 -9.25 4.22 -10.71
C LYS A 75 -8.49 2.93 -10.96
N THR A 76 -9.08 2.00 -11.71
CA THR A 76 -8.39 0.81 -12.22
C THR A 76 -7.60 1.16 -13.48
N ARG A 77 -6.43 0.54 -13.64
CA ARG A 77 -5.63 0.62 -14.87
C ARG A 77 -5.29 -0.77 -15.33
N SER A 78 -5.58 -1.06 -16.58
CA SER A 78 -5.17 -2.30 -17.22
C SER A 78 -3.80 -2.15 -17.87
N GLY A 79 -3.05 -3.24 -17.90
CA GLY A 79 -1.79 -3.32 -18.60
C GLY A 79 -1.40 -4.76 -18.88
N ILE A 80 -0.40 -4.93 -19.74
CA ILE A 80 0.17 -6.24 -20.06
C ILE A 80 1.39 -6.45 -19.16
N LEU A 81 1.39 -7.56 -18.44
CA LEU A 81 2.50 -7.97 -17.61
C LEU A 81 3.70 -8.32 -18.49
N SER A 82 4.82 -7.60 -18.34
CA SER A 82 6.04 -7.88 -19.10
C SER A 82 6.90 -8.89 -18.35
N ARG A 83 7.24 -8.61 -17.09
CA ARG A 83 8.03 -9.50 -16.23
C ARG A 83 7.79 -9.15 -14.77
N PHE A 84 8.15 -10.04 -13.87
CA PHE A 84 8.15 -9.77 -12.44
C PHE A 84 9.37 -10.41 -11.79
N ASP A 85 9.80 -9.82 -10.68
CA ASP A 85 10.83 -10.37 -9.82
C ASP A 85 10.32 -10.39 -8.36
N LYS A 86 11.16 -10.81 -7.41
CA LYS A 86 10.75 -10.98 -6.01
C LYS A 86 10.18 -9.70 -5.39
N ASN A 87 10.57 -8.52 -5.87
CA ASN A 87 10.28 -7.24 -5.24
C ASN A 87 9.54 -6.26 -6.16
N ASN A 88 9.53 -6.50 -7.46
CA ASN A 88 9.06 -5.58 -8.49
C ASN A 88 8.18 -6.29 -9.52
N ILE A 89 7.28 -5.50 -10.09
CA ILE A 89 6.51 -5.88 -11.27
C ILE A 89 6.76 -4.88 -12.38
N TYR A 90 6.84 -5.37 -13.62
CA TYR A 90 7.07 -4.59 -14.81
C TYR A 90 5.92 -4.86 -15.78
N PHE A 91 5.21 -3.81 -16.18
CA PHE A 91 4.06 -3.94 -17.06
C PHE A 91 3.99 -2.75 -18.01
N ILE A 92 3.32 -2.97 -19.15
CA ILE A 92 3.07 -1.94 -20.14
C ILE A 92 1.61 -1.52 -19.97
N PRO A 93 1.31 -0.27 -19.56
CA PRO A 93 -0.07 0.18 -19.43
C PRO A 93 -0.73 0.23 -20.80
N ASN A 94 -2.03 -0.08 -20.89
CA ASN A 94 -2.74 -0.08 -22.18
C ASN A 94 -2.67 1.27 -22.93
N ASN A 95 -2.49 2.37 -22.20
CA ASN A 95 -2.44 3.72 -22.76
C ASN A 95 -1.00 4.25 -22.93
N GLY A 96 0.02 3.38 -22.98
CA GLY A 96 1.40 3.82 -23.10
C GLY A 96 2.32 2.77 -23.71
N TYR A 97 3.48 3.24 -24.20
CA TYR A 97 4.48 2.42 -24.89
C TYR A 97 5.69 2.09 -24.01
N HIS A 98 5.72 2.61 -22.78
CA HIS A 98 6.86 2.44 -21.87
C HIS A 98 6.55 1.40 -20.80
N ILE A 99 7.57 0.60 -20.46
CA ILE A 99 7.52 -0.31 -19.34
C ILE A 99 7.51 0.50 -18.05
N VAL A 100 6.47 0.29 -17.23
CA VAL A 100 6.37 0.86 -15.90
C VAL A 100 6.86 -0.19 -14.90
N GLN A 101 7.85 0.19 -14.10
CA GLN A 101 8.31 -0.59 -12.96
C GLN A 101 7.59 -0.15 -11.68
N ARG A 102 7.04 -1.09 -10.92
CA ARG A 102 6.54 -0.84 -9.56
C ARG A 102 7.24 -1.71 -8.55
N LYS A 103 7.87 -1.05 -7.58
CA LYS A 103 8.43 -1.65 -6.38
C LYS A 103 7.31 -1.94 -5.38
N TRP A 104 7.54 -2.88 -4.46
CA TRP A 104 6.59 -3.20 -3.39
C TRP A 104 5.21 -3.58 -3.94
N TYR A 105 5.18 -4.32 -5.06
CA TYR A 105 3.95 -4.63 -5.78
C TYR A 105 2.89 -5.32 -4.90
N TRP A 106 3.31 -6.00 -3.83
CA TRP A 106 2.46 -6.68 -2.87
C TRP A 106 1.68 -5.72 -1.94
N PHE A 107 1.93 -4.41 -1.97
CA PHE A 107 1.06 -3.39 -1.37
C PHE A 107 -0.05 -2.92 -2.33
N PHE A 108 0.01 -3.33 -3.60
CA PHE A 108 -0.96 -2.91 -4.61
C PHE A 108 -1.95 -4.04 -4.86
N PHE A 109 -3.24 -3.69 -4.84
CA PHE A 109 -4.28 -4.59 -5.30
C PHE A 109 -4.16 -4.73 -6.82
N MET A 110 -3.84 -5.94 -7.26
CA MET A 110 -3.71 -6.30 -8.65
C MET A 110 -4.42 -7.62 -8.91
N GLU A 111 -5.14 -7.68 -10.01
CA GLU A 111 -5.88 -8.83 -10.48
C GLU A 111 -5.35 -9.27 -11.85
N ASN A 112 -5.34 -10.57 -12.11
CA ASN A 112 -4.92 -11.14 -13.39
C ASN A 112 -6.15 -11.64 -14.13
N VAL A 113 -6.63 -10.81 -15.06
CA VAL A 113 -7.83 -11.08 -15.85
C VAL A 113 -7.60 -12.30 -16.74
N SER A 114 -6.40 -12.42 -17.34
CA SER A 114 -6.06 -13.58 -18.17
C SER A 114 -5.95 -14.89 -17.41
N LEU A 115 -5.64 -14.85 -16.11
CA LEU A 115 -5.70 -16.05 -15.26
C LEU A 115 -7.15 -16.43 -14.96
N GLU A 116 -7.98 -15.45 -14.61
CA GLU A 116 -9.41 -15.68 -14.37
C GLU A 116 -10.11 -16.29 -15.60
N GLU A 117 -9.78 -15.82 -16.80
CA GLU A 117 -10.28 -16.39 -18.06
C GLU A 117 -9.79 -17.83 -18.32
N ARG A 118 -8.63 -18.24 -17.80
CA ARG A 118 -8.09 -19.60 -17.96
C ARG A 118 -8.69 -20.60 -16.96
N GLU A 119 -9.18 -20.11 -15.82
CA GLU A 119 -9.72 -20.93 -14.73
C GLU A 119 -11.25 -21.08 -14.79
N ARG A 120 -11.93 -20.33 -15.67
CA ARG A 120 -13.36 -20.48 -15.99
C ARG A 120 -13.59 -21.53 -17.07
#